data_AF-A0A9D2N2E0-F1
#
_entry.id   AF-A0A9D2N2E0-F1
#
_cell.length_a   1.000
_cell.length_b   1.000
_cell.length_c   1.000
_cell.angle_alpha   90.00
_cell.angle_beta   90.00
_cell.angle_gamma   90.00
#
_symmetry.space_group_name_H-M   'P 1'
#
loop_
_entity.id
_entity.type
_entity.pdbx_description
1 polymer ?
#
loop_
_entity_poly.entity_id
_entity_poly.type
_entity_poly.pdbx_seq_one_letter_code
_entity_poly.pdbx_strand_id
1 'polypeptide(L)'
;MIKRTAAVILAGAFLLMGCGGRQEDKTETYAIYEEFVWENFAENPTRQILADLDGDGTAEMILLADQTADDPNNFQGTLKVFGILPGGHVKERYSTDIAENTAGWRWMYLYRREGETPVILEYSPQISAGMGPVILRFIRFSKEEWSYEEIDFFFWDSFHASGREREQMEQKKEKFAGTLEEYTRWALPLVIFGQDMVVTGDSSAYFGGLEIPHVFCVSTRE
;
A
#
# COMPACT_ATOMS: atom_id res chain seq x y z
N MET A 1 -32.08 7.42 23.05
CA MET A 1 -32.76 7.94 21.85
C MET A 1 -31.68 8.08 20.78
N ILE A 2 -31.50 7.04 19.97
CA ILE A 2 -30.40 6.89 19.01
C ILE A 2 -30.79 7.65 17.73
N LYS A 3 -30.10 8.74 17.41
CA LYS A 3 -30.20 9.37 16.09
C LYS A 3 -29.33 8.58 15.12
N ARG A 4 -29.98 7.81 14.25
CA ARG A 4 -29.38 7.21 13.06
C ARG A 4 -29.03 8.34 12.09
N THR A 5 -27.75 8.66 11.95
CA THR A 5 -27.28 9.51 10.86
C THR A 5 -27.04 8.60 9.66
N ALA A 6 -27.84 8.80 8.61
CA ALA A 6 -27.67 8.15 7.33
C ALA A 6 -26.29 8.53 6.75
N ALA A 7 -25.43 7.54 6.56
CA ALA A 7 -24.23 7.72 5.74
C ALA A 7 -24.65 7.68 4.28
N VAL A 8 -24.43 8.81 3.61
CA VAL A 8 -24.62 8.99 2.18
C VAL A 8 -23.55 8.16 1.47
N ILE A 9 -23.98 7.15 0.71
CA ILE A 9 -23.12 6.32 -0.13
C ILE A 9 -22.72 7.19 -1.33
N LEU A 10 -21.51 7.76 -1.31
CA LEU A 10 -20.87 8.29 -2.50
C LEU A 10 -20.28 7.10 -3.28
N ALA A 11 -21.08 6.53 -4.18
CA ALA A 11 -20.58 5.61 -5.18
C ALA A 11 -19.71 6.41 -6.18
N GLY A 12 -18.40 6.44 -5.94
CA GLY A 12 -17.43 6.85 -6.95
C GLY A 12 -17.46 5.85 -8.09
N ALA A 13 -18.08 6.22 -9.20
CA ALA A 13 -18.12 5.41 -10.40
C ALA A 13 -16.71 5.24 -10.98
N PHE A 14 -16.09 4.08 -10.77
CA PHE A 14 -14.97 3.62 -11.59
C PHE A 14 -15.49 2.64 -12.63
N LEU A 15 -15.34 3.03 -13.89
CA LEU A 15 -15.77 2.28 -15.07
C LEU A 15 -15.15 0.87 -15.08
N LEU A 16 -16.02 -0.14 -15.06
CA LEU A 16 -15.72 -1.47 -15.58
C LEU A 16 -15.89 -1.44 -17.10
N MET A 17 -14.81 -1.52 -17.88
CA MET A 17 -14.92 -1.79 -19.32
C MET A 17 -13.84 -2.76 -19.83
N GLY A 18 -14.31 -3.82 -20.50
CA GLY A 18 -13.72 -4.35 -21.74
C GLY A 18 -12.81 -5.58 -21.69
N CYS A 19 -13.37 -6.79 -21.83
CA CYS A 19 -12.67 -8.08 -22.02
C CYS A 19 -12.02 -8.27 -23.40
N GLY A 20 -11.10 -9.24 -23.52
CA GLY A 20 -10.63 -9.76 -24.82
C GLY A 20 -9.25 -10.44 -24.82
N GLY A 21 -9.08 -11.54 -24.11
CA GLY A 21 -7.84 -12.33 -24.04
C GLY A 21 -7.92 -13.30 -22.88
N ARG A 22 -7.59 -14.58 -23.13
CA ARG A 22 -7.83 -15.79 -22.32
C ARG A 22 -8.21 -15.49 -20.87
N GLN A 23 -9.51 -15.40 -20.65
CA GLN A 23 -10.15 -15.30 -19.35
C GLN A 23 -9.92 -16.65 -18.64
N GLU A 24 -8.77 -16.84 -18.01
CA GLU A 24 -8.74 -17.74 -16.86
C GLU A 24 -9.85 -17.29 -15.93
N ASP A 25 -10.67 -18.24 -15.50
CA ASP A 25 -11.92 -17.94 -14.84
C ASP A 25 -11.57 -17.19 -13.56
N LYS A 26 -11.86 -15.88 -13.50
CA LYS A 26 -11.57 -15.04 -12.32
C LYS A 26 -12.13 -15.67 -11.03
N THR A 27 -13.15 -16.53 -11.20
CA THR A 27 -13.75 -17.38 -10.18
C THR A 27 -12.78 -18.41 -9.59
N GLU A 28 -11.88 -19.00 -10.40
CA GLU A 28 -10.93 -20.04 -10.01
C GLU A 28 -9.74 -19.46 -9.23
N THR A 29 -9.12 -18.37 -9.72
CA THR A 29 -8.07 -17.64 -8.98
C THR A 29 -8.58 -17.16 -7.62
N TYR A 30 -9.79 -16.59 -7.60
CA TYR A 30 -10.41 -16.12 -6.37
C TYR A 30 -10.67 -17.27 -5.39
N ALA A 31 -11.21 -18.40 -5.86
CA ALA A 31 -11.47 -19.56 -5.02
C ALA A 31 -10.18 -20.12 -4.38
N ILE A 32 -9.07 -20.18 -5.14
CA ILE A 32 -7.77 -20.62 -4.61
C ILE A 32 -7.29 -19.70 -3.47
N TYR A 33 -7.38 -18.38 -3.65
CA TYR A 33 -6.98 -17.44 -2.61
C TYR A 33 -7.94 -17.44 -1.40
N GLU A 34 -9.25 -17.58 -1.63
CA GLU A 34 -10.24 -17.67 -0.56
C GLU A 34 -10.00 -18.89 0.34
N GLU A 35 -9.75 -20.06 -0.27
CA GLU A 35 -9.37 -21.27 0.46
C GLU A 35 -8.06 -21.07 1.22
N PHE A 36 -7.03 -20.53 0.58
CA PHE A 36 -5.74 -20.27 1.22
C PHE A 36 -5.88 -19.31 2.43
N VAL A 37 -6.66 -18.23 2.30
CA VAL A 37 -6.87 -17.28 3.39
C VAL A 37 -7.64 -17.92 4.54
N TRP A 38 -8.68 -18.70 4.23
CA TRP A 38 -9.43 -19.44 5.24
C TRP A 38 -8.54 -20.40 6.02
N GLU A 39 -7.68 -21.15 5.35
CA GLU A 39 -6.81 -22.13 6.00
C GLU A 39 -5.70 -21.52 6.84
N ASN A 40 -5.18 -20.35 6.45
CA ASN A 40 -3.96 -19.77 7.03
C ASN A 40 -4.21 -18.52 7.90
N PHE A 41 -5.34 -17.85 7.73
CA PHE A 41 -5.60 -16.54 8.34
C PHE A 41 -7.03 -16.35 8.87
N ALA A 42 -7.89 -17.39 8.92
CA ALA A 42 -9.29 -17.26 9.34
C ALA A 42 -9.51 -16.58 10.71
N GLU A 43 -8.52 -16.65 11.61
CA GLU A 43 -8.60 -16.04 12.95
C GLU A 43 -8.15 -14.57 12.99
N ASN A 44 -7.55 -14.03 11.92
CA ASN A 44 -7.04 -12.67 11.86
C ASN A 44 -7.88 -11.80 10.93
N PRO A 45 -8.21 -10.54 11.29
CA PRO A 45 -8.86 -9.63 10.37
C PRO A 45 -7.89 -9.27 9.25
N THR A 46 -8.03 -9.96 8.11
CA THR A 46 -7.22 -9.71 6.92
C THR A 46 -7.97 -8.90 5.88
N ARG A 47 -7.29 -7.96 5.23
CA ARG A 47 -7.80 -7.29 4.01
C ARG A 47 -7.10 -7.86 2.78
N GLN A 48 -7.85 -8.10 1.73
CA GLN A 48 -7.36 -8.69 0.47
C GLN A 48 -7.61 -7.73 -0.70
N ILE A 49 -6.60 -7.54 -1.54
CA ILE A 49 -6.70 -6.81 -2.81
C ILE A 49 -6.06 -7.68 -3.90
N LEU A 50 -6.70 -7.74 -5.07
CA LEU A 50 -6.19 -8.49 -6.21
C LEU A 50 -5.69 -7.54 -7.30
N ALA A 51 -4.42 -7.68 -7.68
CA ALA A 51 -3.79 -6.88 -8.72
C ALA A 51 -2.78 -7.73 -9.50
N ASP A 52 -2.75 -7.57 -10.82
CA ASP A 52 -1.75 -8.17 -11.72
C ASP A 52 -0.46 -7.34 -11.64
N LEU A 53 0.40 -7.66 -10.68
CA LEU A 53 1.58 -6.86 -10.31
C LEU A 53 2.78 -7.13 -11.21
N ASP A 54 2.83 -8.28 -11.87
CA ASP A 54 3.92 -8.64 -12.79
C ASP A 54 3.53 -8.63 -14.29
N GLY A 55 2.25 -8.40 -14.59
CA GLY A 55 1.74 -8.23 -15.95
C GLY A 55 1.55 -9.55 -16.71
N ASP A 56 1.54 -10.70 -16.03
CA ASP A 56 1.32 -11.99 -16.67
C ASP A 56 -0.16 -12.31 -16.94
N GLY A 57 -1.06 -11.45 -16.45
CA GLY A 57 -2.51 -11.56 -16.62
C GLY A 57 -3.20 -12.33 -15.50
N THR A 58 -2.45 -12.90 -14.56
CA THR A 58 -2.93 -13.54 -13.33
C THR A 58 -2.78 -12.55 -12.18
N ALA A 59 -3.81 -12.40 -11.35
CA ALA A 59 -3.71 -11.48 -10.22
C ALA A 59 -2.89 -12.08 -9.05
N GLU A 60 -1.99 -11.27 -8.50
CA GLU A 60 -1.45 -11.47 -7.16
C GLU A 60 -2.45 -11.04 -6.09
N MET A 61 -2.41 -11.71 -4.94
CA MET A 61 -3.11 -11.28 -3.74
C MET A 61 -2.19 -10.44 -2.86
N ILE A 62 -2.59 -9.19 -2.63
CA ILE A 62 -2.03 -8.31 -1.60
C ILE A 62 -2.87 -8.52 -0.33
N LEU A 63 -2.25 -9.06 0.71
CA LEU A 63 -2.86 -9.36 1.99
C LEU A 63 -2.30 -8.42 3.05
N LEU A 64 -3.18 -7.68 3.73
CA LEU A 64 -2.86 -6.97 4.97
C LEU A 64 -3.30 -7.85 6.13
N ALA A 65 -2.35 -8.37 6.88
CA ALA A 65 -2.60 -9.12 8.10
C ALA A 65 -2.40 -8.19 9.30
N ASP A 66 -3.48 -7.93 10.04
CA ASP A 66 -3.43 -7.25 11.32
C ASP A 66 -3.04 -8.25 12.41
N GLN A 67 -2.02 -7.92 13.21
CA GLN A 67 -1.52 -8.72 14.32
C GLN A 67 -1.82 -8.07 15.67
N THR A 68 -2.65 -7.01 15.71
CA THR A 68 -3.06 -6.32 16.94
C THR A 68 -4.11 -7.10 17.72
N ALA A 69 -3.74 -8.28 18.21
CA ALA A 69 -4.65 -9.07 19.05
C ALA A 69 -4.91 -8.39 20.42
N ASP A 70 -3.94 -7.64 20.97
CA ASP A 70 -3.91 -7.35 22.41
C ASP A 70 -3.67 -5.88 22.82
N ASP A 71 -3.33 -4.96 21.90
CA ASP A 71 -3.17 -3.53 22.24
C ASP A 71 -3.69 -2.60 21.13
N PRO A 72 -4.84 -1.92 21.34
CA PRO A 72 -5.39 -0.98 20.36
C PRO A 72 -4.53 0.28 20.17
N ASN A 73 -3.50 0.49 20.99
CA ASN A 73 -2.57 1.63 20.89
C ASN A 73 -1.23 1.26 20.25
N ASN A 74 -1.02 0.01 19.83
CA ASN A 74 0.25 -0.41 19.24
C ASN A 74 -0.02 -1.29 18.02
N PHE A 75 -0.13 -0.65 16.86
CA PHE A 75 -0.35 -1.41 15.65
C PHE A 75 0.87 -2.23 15.25
N GLN A 76 0.61 -3.51 15.00
CA GLN A 76 1.52 -4.45 14.38
C GLN A 76 0.75 -5.13 13.26
N GLY A 77 1.19 -4.96 12.03
CA GLY A 77 0.65 -5.68 10.90
C GLY A 77 1.75 -6.04 9.92
N THR A 78 1.39 -6.84 8.93
CA THR A 78 2.27 -7.22 7.84
C THR A 78 1.52 -7.04 6.53
N LEU A 79 2.15 -6.40 5.54
CA LEU A 79 1.71 -6.47 4.16
C LEU A 79 2.45 -7.61 3.47
N LYS A 80 1.68 -8.54 2.90
CA LYS A 80 2.20 -9.70 2.16
C LYS A 80 1.65 -9.68 0.74
N VAL A 81 2.44 -10.17 -0.21
CA VAL A 81 2.01 -10.40 -1.59
C VAL A 81 2.20 -11.87 -1.92
N PHE A 82 1.16 -12.48 -2.48
CA PHE A 82 1.13 -13.87 -2.89
C PHE A 82 0.83 -13.98 -4.37
N GLY A 83 1.46 -14.94 -5.04
CA GLY A 83 1.13 -15.35 -6.41
C GLY A 83 0.76 -16.82 -6.48
N ILE A 84 0.08 -17.22 -7.57
CA ILE A 84 -0.25 -18.62 -7.85
C ILE A 84 0.82 -19.21 -8.78
N LEU A 85 1.41 -20.32 -8.38
CA LEU A 85 2.34 -21.09 -9.19
C LEU A 85 1.58 -22.07 -10.11
N PRO A 86 2.24 -22.55 -11.19
CA PRO A 86 1.70 -23.67 -11.97
C PRO A 86 1.31 -24.84 -11.06
N GLY A 87 0.07 -25.33 -11.21
CA GLY A 87 -0.49 -26.36 -10.34
C GLY A 87 -1.38 -25.85 -9.20
N GLY A 88 -1.62 -24.53 -9.11
CA GLY A 88 -2.58 -23.94 -8.16
C GLY A 88 -2.01 -23.65 -6.77
N HIS A 89 -0.70 -23.81 -6.57
CA HIS A 89 -0.07 -23.56 -5.28
C HIS A 89 0.16 -22.07 -5.05
N VAL A 90 -0.31 -21.55 -3.92
CA VAL A 90 -0.07 -20.17 -3.50
C VAL A 90 1.33 -20.04 -2.89
N LYS A 91 2.10 -19.02 -3.31
CA LYS A 91 3.45 -18.72 -2.82
C LYS A 91 3.57 -17.26 -2.38
N GLU A 92 4.13 -17.02 -1.20
CA GLU A 92 4.53 -15.68 -0.76
C GLU A 92 5.69 -15.15 -1.63
N ARG A 93 5.52 -13.96 -2.19
CA ARG A 93 6.49 -13.27 -3.05
C ARG A 93 7.15 -12.09 -2.34
N TYR A 94 6.43 -11.44 -1.44
CA TYR A 94 6.89 -10.29 -0.68
C TYR A 94 6.21 -10.22 0.68
N SER A 95 6.94 -9.75 1.68
CA SER A 95 6.42 -9.51 3.03
C SER A 95 7.17 -8.34 3.64
N THR A 96 6.44 -7.42 4.26
CA THR A 96 7.03 -6.33 5.03
C THR A 96 6.21 -6.01 6.27
N ASP A 97 6.91 -5.73 7.36
CA ASP A 97 6.27 -5.35 8.61
C ASP A 97 5.83 -3.88 8.56
N ILE A 98 4.65 -3.65 9.11
CA ILE A 98 4.03 -2.35 9.29
C ILE A 98 3.74 -2.22 10.78
N ALA A 99 4.72 -1.75 11.55
CA ALA A 99 4.62 -1.63 13.00
C ALA A 99 5.15 -0.27 13.47
N GLU A 100 4.48 0.29 14.48
CA GLU A 100 4.84 1.59 15.07
C GLU A 100 6.25 1.59 15.69
N ASN A 101 6.68 0.44 16.22
CA ASN A 101 7.81 0.31 17.13
C ASN A 101 9.06 -0.35 16.53
N THR A 102 8.99 -0.97 15.35
CA THR A 102 10.13 -1.74 14.79
C THR A 102 10.51 -1.41 13.34
N ALA A 103 9.64 -0.77 12.55
CA ALA A 103 9.87 -0.62 11.09
C ALA A 103 9.84 0.82 10.54
N GLY A 104 9.57 1.81 11.40
CA GLY A 104 9.36 3.19 11.01
C GLY A 104 7.99 3.41 10.38
N TRP A 105 7.59 4.68 10.29
CA TRP A 105 6.33 5.10 9.72
C TRP A 105 6.33 4.79 8.22
N ARG A 106 5.25 4.18 7.71
CA ARG A 106 5.16 3.75 6.31
C ARG A 106 3.75 3.88 5.79
N TRP A 107 3.63 4.52 4.64
CA TRP A 107 2.40 4.59 3.88
C TRP A 107 2.61 3.82 2.58
N MET A 108 1.74 2.87 2.32
CA MET A 108 1.79 2.02 1.15
C MET A 108 0.53 2.22 0.30
N TYR A 109 0.73 2.36 -1.00
CA TYR A 109 -0.33 2.58 -1.97
C TYR A 109 -0.18 1.60 -3.13
N LEU A 110 -1.29 1.24 -3.76
CA LEU A 110 -1.30 0.63 -5.08
C LEU A 110 -1.34 1.75 -6.10
N TYR A 111 -0.23 1.97 -6.78
CA TYR A 111 -0.07 3.00 -7.79
C TYR A 111 -0.12 2.36 -9.18
N ARG A 112 -0.80 3.01 -10.12
CA ARG A 112 -0.80 2.61 -11.52
C ARG A 112 -0.82 3.83 -12.42
N ARG A 113 0.11 3.87 -13.36
CA ARG A 113 0.03 4.76 -14.52
C ARG A 113 -0.74 4.08 -15.64
N GLU A 114 -1.47 4.86 -16.42
CA GLU A 114 -2.20 4.37 -17.59
C GLU A 114 -1.26 3.58 -18.52
N GLY A 115 -1.69 2.39 -18.95
CA GLY A 115 -0.90 1.48 -19.80
C GLY A 115 0.24 0.72 -19.09
N GLU A 116 0.46 0.94 -17.79
CA GLU A 116 1.51 0.24 -17.03
C GLU A 116 0.92 -0.80 -16.06
N THR A 117 1.76 -1.76 -15.66
CA THR A 117 1.45 -2.69 -14.58
C THR A 117 1.39 -1.92 -13.25
N PRO A 118 0.40 -2.22 -12.38
CA PRO A 118 0.36 -1.65 -11.05
C PRO A 118 1.60 -2.01 -10.23
N VAL A 119 2.03 -1.09 -9.38
CA VAL A 119 3.17 -1.23 -8.47
C VAL A 119 2.76 -0.82 -7.06
N ILE A 120 3.51 -1.27 -6.06
CA ILE A 120 3.33 -0.75 -4.70
C ILE A 120 4.22 0.49 -4.56
N LEU A 121 3.61 1.65 -4.27
CA LEU A 121 4.32 2.86 -3.89
C LEU A 121 4.48 2.85 -2.37
N GLU A 122 5.72 2.94 -1.90
CA GLU A 122 6.05 3.07 -0.48
C GLU A 122 6.60 4.46 -0.20
N TYR A 123 5.95 5.16 0.73
CA TYR A 123 6.46 6.35 1.39
C TYR A 123 6.89 5.98 2.81
N SER A 124 8.17 6.18 3.14
CA SER A 124 8.72 5.85 4.47
C SER A 124 9.52 7.01 5.06
N PRO A 125 8.93 7.80 5.96
CA PRO A 125 9.66 8.71 6.84
C PRO A 125 10.26 7.94 8.03
N GLN A 126 11.56 7.66 7.99
CA GLN A 126 12.29 6.96 9.06
C GLN A 126 12.97 7.96 10.00
N ILE A 127 12.16 8.84 10.57
CA ILE A 127 12.67 9.96 11.38
C ILE A 127 12.67 9.54 12.84
N SER A 128 13.85 9.48 13.44
CA SER A 128 14.04 9.22 14.87
C SER A 128 14.65 10.43 15.54
N ALA A 129 14.04 10.86 16.65
CA ALA A 129 14.46 12.05 17.39
C ALA A 129 14.75 13.22 16.45
N GLY A 130 13.82 13.52 15.53
CA GLY A 130 13.88 14.64 14.57
C GLY A 130 15.01 14.59 13.52
N MET A 131 15.61 13.42 13.30
CA MET A 131 16.61 13.20 12.25
C MET A 131 16.38 11.85 11.55
N GLY A 132 16.59 11.78 10.24
CA GLY A 132 16.52 10.52 9.52
C GLY A 132 16.16 10.64 8.05
N PRO A 133 16.24 9.53 7.31
CA PRO A 133 15.89 9.51 5.90
C PRO A 133 14.38 9.55 5.70
N VAL A 134 13.97 10.19 4.60
CA VAL A 134 12.61 10.20 4.08
C VAL A 134 12.68 9.67 2.65
N ILE A 135 12.04 8.54 2.42
CA ILE A 135 12.18 7.74 1.19
C ILE A 135 10.82 7.64 0.50
N LEU A 136 10.81 7.79 -0.83
CA LEU A 136 9.71 7.42 -1.70
C LEU A 136 10.22 6.44 -2.75
N ARG A 137 9.59 5.27 -2.88
CA ARG A 137 10.03 4.23 -3.82
C ARG A 137 8.88 3.41 -4.39
N PHE A 138 9.08 2.88 -5.59
CA PHE A 138 8.28 1.79 -6.12
C PHE A 138 8.83 0.44 -5.67
N ILE A 139 7.92 -0.50 -5.41
CA ILE A 139 8.18 -1.93 -5.28
C ILE A 139 7.51 -2.58 -6.48
N ARG A 140 8.33 -3.24 -7.29
CA ARG A 140 7.93 -3.86 -8.55
C ARG A 140 8.03 -5.37 -8.44
N PHE A 141 7.20 -6.05 -9.21
CA PHE A 141 7.16 -7.50 -9.25
C PHE A 141 7.47 -7.95 -10.68
N SER A 142 8.26 -9.00 -10.77
CA SER A 142 8.43 -9.84 -11.94
C SER A 142 8.13 -11.28 -11.53
N LYS A 143 7.79 -12.16 -12.46
CA LYS A 143 7.30 -13.52 -12.19
C LYS A 143 7.94 -14.28 -11.01
N GLU A 144 9.25 -14.13 -10.80
CA GLU A 144 9.97 -14.85 -9.73
C GLU A 144 10.58 -13.94 -8.65
N GLU A 145 10.71 -12.64 -8.91
CA GLU A 145 11.47 -11.70 -8.09
C GLU A 145 10.71 -10.40 -7.88
N TRP A 146 11.02 -9.72 -6.78
CA TRP A 146 10.62 -8.34 -6.56
C TRP A 146 11.86 -7.44 -6.55
N SER A 147 11.67 -6.17 -6.91
CA SER A 147 12.70 -5.15 -6.88
C SER A 147 12.13 -3.83 -6.37
N TYR A 148 13.00 -2.86 -6.09
CA TYR A 148 12.56 -1.51 -5.78
C TYR A 148 13.31 -0.47 -6.62
N GLU A 149 12.63 0.65 -6.83
CA GLU A 149 13.14 1.82 -7.54
C GLU A 149 12.90 3.05 -6.66
N GLU A 150 13.96 3.70 -6.19
CA GLU A 150 13.85 4.94 -5.44
C GLU A 150 13.44 6.08 -6.36
N ILE A 151 12.34 6.76 -6.01
CA ILE A 151 11.75 7.87 -6.76
C ILE A 151 12.33 9.18 -6.27
N ASP A 152 12.32 9.38 -4.96
CA ASP A 152 12.91 10.55 -4.32
C ASP A 152 13.39 10.21 -2.90
N PHE A 153 14.33 11.01 -2.43
CA PHE A 153 14.99 10.83 -1.15
C PHE A 153 15.51 12.16 -0.61
N PHE A 154 15.33 12.37 0.69
CA PHE A 154 16.13 13.34 1.41
C PHE A 154 16.38 12.92 2.85
N PHE A 155 17.41 13.51 3.46
CA PHE A 155 17.70 13.35 4.87
C PHE A 155 17.22 14.58 5.63
N TRP A 156 16.35 14.37 6.62
CA TRP A 156 15.87 15.41 7.52
C TRP A 156 16.80 15.50 8.74
N ASP A 157 17.19 16.70 9.14
CA ASP A 157 17.99 16.96 10.34
C ASP A 157 17.57 18.26 11.03
N SER A 158 16.61 18.16 11.94
CA SER A 158 16.11 19.33 12.67
C SER A 158 17.06 19.90 13.73
N PHE A 159 18.19 19.24 14.03
CA PHE A 159 19.09 19.61 15.12
C PHE A 159 20.32 20.37 14.65
N HIS A 160 20.94 19.91 13.57
CA HIS A 160 22.27 20.40 13.18
C HIS A 160 22.20 21.42 12.05
N ALA A 161 21.14 21.41 11.25
CA ALA A 161 21.04 22.33 10.13
C ALA A 161 20.78 23.76 10.60
N SER A 162 21.63 24.68 10.13
CA SER A 162 21.51 26.11 10.45
C SER A 162 21.77 26.98 9.23
N GLY A 163 21.21 28.20 9.26
CA GLY A 163 21.32 29.15 8.15
C GLY A 163 20.98 28.53 6.80
N ARG A 164 21.93 28.57 5.86
CA ARG A 164 21.76 28.07 4.49
C ARG A 164 21.44 26.58 4.42
N GLU A 165 21.96 25.76 5.33
CA GLU A 165 21.68 24.30 5.33
C GLU A 165 20.20 24.03 5.63
N ARG A 166 19.64 24.80 6.56
CA ARG A 166 18.22 24.72 6.89
C ARG A 166 17.36 25.14 5.71
N GLU A 167 17.69 26.24 5.03
CA GLU A 167 16.98 26.67 3.82
C GLU A 167 17.01 25.61 2.71
N GLN A 168 18.18 24.99 2.46
CA GLN A 168 18.30 23.92 1.46
C GLN A 168 17.48 22.68 1.84
N MET A 169 17.40 22.35 3.12
CA MET A 169 16.61 21.21 3.58
C MET A 169 15.10 21.46 3.43
N GLU A 170 14.64 22.66 3.78
CA GLU A 170 13.23 23.03 3.57
C GLU A 170 12.85 23.00 2.08
N GLN A 171 13.75 23.44 1.19
CA GLN A 171 13.54 23.31 -0.27
C GLN A 171 13.45 21.84 -0.72
N LYS A 172 14.31 20.95 -0.19
CA LYS A 172 14.23 19.52 -0.49
C LYS A 172 12.93 18.91 0.02
N LYS A 173 12.49 19.30 1.21
CA LYS A 173 11.22 18.88 1.81
C LYS A 173 10.02 19.30 0.96
N GLU A 174 9.98 20.57 0.53
CA GLU A 174 8.91 21.08 -0.34
C GLU A 174 8.87 20.36 -1.69
N LYS A 175 10.04 20.15 -2.32
CA LYS A 175 10.15 19.38 -3.57
C LYS A 175 9.62 17.95 -3.37
N PHE A 176 10.07 17.27 -2.33
CA PHE A 176 9.64 15.91 -2.01
C PHE A 176 8.13 15.84 -1.76
N ALA A 177 7.56 16.81 -1.05
CA ALA A 177 6.13 16.88 -0.79
C ALA A 177 5.31 16.98 -2.10
N GLY A 178 5.79 17.78 -3.06
CA GLY A 178 5.19 17.86 -4.40
C GLY A 178 5.26 16.54 -5.17
N THR A 179 6.39 15.83 -5.10
CA THR A 179 6.54 14.50 -5.71
C THR A 179 5.63 13.48 -5.04
N LEU A 180 5.53 13.46 -3.70
CA LEU A 180 4.60 12.61 -2.98
C LEU A 180 3.16 12.85 -3.44
N GLU A 181 2.72 14.11 -3.48
CA GLU A 181 1.37 14.47 -3.92
C GLU A 181 1.08 14.02 -5.36
N GLU A 182 2.03 14.19 -6.27
CA GLU A 182 1.92 13.76 -7.67
C GLU A 182 1.59 12.26 -7.76
N TYR A 183 2.33 11.43 -7.05
CA TYR A 183 2.16 9.98 -7.09
C TYR A 183 0.94 9.50 -6.28
N THR A 184 0.65 10.10 -5.12
CA THR A 184 -0.45 9.62 -4.26
C THR A 184 -1.82 10.08 -4.74
N ARG A 185 -1.92 11.14 -5.55
CA ARG A 185 -3.21 11.68 -6.03
C ARG A 185 -4.09 10.64 -6.74
N TRP A 186 -3.47 9.68 -7.42
CA TRP A 186 -4.17 8.64 -8.20
C TRP A 186 -3.92 7.23 -7.65
N ALA A 187 -3.27 7.12 -6.50
CA ALA A 187 -2.95 5.83 -5.90
C ALA A 187 -4.06 5.39 -4.94
N LEU A 188 -4.35 4.09 -4.92
CA LEU A 188 -5.24 3.50 -3.94
C LEU A 188 -4.47 3.25 -2.64
N PRO A 189 -4.84 3.87 -1.49
CA PRO A 189 -4.15 3.61 -0.24
C PRO A 189 -4.38 2.16 0.21
N LEU A 190 -3.29 1.43 0.43
CA LEU A 190 -3.29 0.07 0.99
C LEU A 190 -3.24 0.15 2.51
N VAL A 191 -2.28 0.92 3.03
CA VAL A 191 -2.07 1.18 4.45
C VAL A 191 -1.50 2.58 4.64
N ILE A 192 -2.07 3.37 5.54
CA ILE A 192 -1.49 4.65 5.97
C ILE A 192 -1.31 4.58 7.48
N PHE A 193 -0.10 4.22 7.91
CA PHE A 193 0.20 4.06 9.32
C PHE A 193 1.41 4.91 9.76
N GLY A 194 1.20 5.72 10.80
CA GLY A 194 2.20 6.60 11.38
C GLY A 194 1.80 8.08 11.31
N GLN A 195 2.41 8.87 12.19
CA GLN A 195 2.41 10.33 12.03
C GLN A 195 3.44 10.67 10.95
N ASP A 196 3.35 11.82 10.32
CA ASP A 196 4.45 12.42 9.59
C ASP A 196 4.40 13.92 9.87
N MET A 197 5.10 14.31 10.92
CA MET A 197 5.18 15.72 11.32
C MET A 197 6.11 16.55 10.41
N VAL A 198 6.73 15.94 9.40
CA VAL A 198 7.77 16.58 8.58
C VAL A 198 7.26 16.96 7.21
N VAL A 199 6.72 16.01 6.42
CA VAL A 199 6.30 16.28 5.04
C VAL A 199 4.83 16.67 4.97
N THR A 200 3.94 15.88 5.57
CA THR A 200 2.49 16.03 5.48
C THR A 200 1.89 16.80 6.66
N GLY A 201 2.58 16.82 7.81
CA GLY A 201 2.08 17.42 9.05
C GLY A 201 0.95 16.62 9.71
N ASP A 202 0.64 15.43 9.20
CA ASP A 202 -0.48 14.61 9.65
C ASP A 202 -0.08 13.73 10.83
N SER A 203 -0.96 13.64 11.83
CA SER A 203 -0.77 12.77 13.00
C SER A 203 -1.71 11.56 12.99
N SER A 204 -2.22 11.17 11.83
CA SER A 204 -3.37 10.26 11.74
C SER A 204 -2.97 8.86 11.27
N ALA A 205 -3.27 7.84 12.07
CA ALA A 205 -3.30 6.46 11.59
C ALA A 205 -4.64 6.25 10.86
N TYR A 206 -4.60 6.12 9.54
CA TYR A 206 -5.77 5.80 8.72
C TYR A 206 -5.61 4.41 8.10
N PHE A 207 -6.39 3.46 8.58
CA PHE A 207 -6.73 2.32 7.74
C PHE A 207 -7.61 2.85 6.61
N GLY A 208 -7.25 2.57 5.35
CA GLY A 208 -7.97 3.02 4.16
C GLY A 208 -9.49 3.01 4.41
N GLY A 209 -10.02 4.22 4.62
CA GLY A 209 -11.39 4.49 5.01
C GLY A 209 -12.25 4.58 3.77
N LEU A 210 -12.52 3.44 3.15
CA LEU A 210 -13.64 3.21 2.27
C LEU A 210 -14.14 1.82 2.62
N GLU A 211 -15.45 1.65 2.79
CA GLU A 211 -16.11 0.36 2.67
C GLU A 211 -15.90 -0.12 1.23
N ILE A 212 -14.70 -0.60 0.93
CA ILE A 212 -14.37 -1.25 -0.32
C ILE A 212 -14.83 -2.70 -0.12
N PRO A 213 -15.78 -3.21 -0.92
CA PRO A 213 -16.21 -4.60 -0.80
C PRO A 213 -15.00 -5.53 -0.84
N HIS A 214 -15.11 -6.68 -0.17
CA HIS A 214 -14.07 -7.67 0.15
C HIS A 214 -13.15 -8.11 -1.01
N VAL A 215 -13.40 -7.67 -2.24
CA VAL A 215 -12.60 -7.94 -3.44
C VAL A 215 -12.60 -6.70 -4.33
N PHE A 216 -11.41 -6.17 -4.61
CA PHE A 216 -11.20 -5.23 -5.71
C PHE A 216 -10.21 -5.87 -6.69
N CYS A 217 -10.66 -6.09 -7.93
CA CYS A 217 -9.79 -6.52 -9.04
C CYS A 217 -9.42 -5.29 -9.86
N VAL A 218 -8.14 -4.91 -9.87
CA VAL A 218 -7.62 -3.93 -10.82
C VAL A 218 -7.27 -4.67 -12.11
N SER A 219 -8.12 -4.54 -13.14
CA SER A 219 -7.93 -5.18 -14.44
C SER A 219 -6.94 -4.41 -15.32
N THR A 220 -6.05 -5.14 -16.01
CA THR A 220 -5.06 -4.64 -16.97
C THR A 220 -5.60 -4.61 -18.40
N ARG A 221 -6.36 -3.55 -18.78
CA ARG A 221 -6.62 -3.11 -20.18
C ARG A 221 -6.76 -1.58 -20.16
N GLU A 222 -6.30 -0.80 -21.13
CA GLU A 222 -6.25 -0.97 -22.59
C GLU A 222 -4.85 -1.09 -23.19
#